data_AF-A0A9P0CWD6-F1
#
_entry.id   AF-A0A9P0CWD6-F1
#
_cell.length_a   1.000
_cell.length_b   1.000
_cell.length_c   1.000
_cell.angle_alpha   90.00
_cell.angle_beta   90.00
_cell.angle_gamma   90.00
#
_symmetry.space_group_name_H-M   'P 1'
#
loop_
_entity.id
_entity.type
_entity.pdbx_description
1 polymer ?
#
loop_
_entity_poly.entity_id
_entity_poly.type
_entity_poly.pdbx_seq_one_letter_code
_entity_poly.pdbx_strand_id
1 'polypeptide(L)'
;MNELNLRWQGENQLLPDLYTNIKSFRQKIILFESQLCKKGFTHFKTCEIISHTTDTESPVDFTIEAFSALKINFDTRISDFDVIAYEIKLFPNHFNADIDTIA
;
A
#
# COMPACT_ATOMS: atom_id res chain seq x y z
N MET A 1 -0.75 -2.68 -17.12
CA MET A 1 -1.11 -3.22 -15.80
C MET A 1 -0.14 -2.65 -14.78
N ASN A 2 -0.58 -2.08 -13.66
CA ASN A 2 0.36 -1.55 -12.67
C ASN A 2 1.12 -2.70 -11.95
N GLU A 3 2.29 -2.43 -11.39
CA GLU A 3 3.17 -3.46 -10.79
C GLU A 3 2.45 -4.27 -9.70
N LEU A 4 1.59 -3.63 -8.91
CA LEU A 4 0.75 -4.29 -7.91
C LEU A 4 -0.18 -5.32 -8.54
N ASN A 5 -0.87 -4.96 -9.62
CA ASN A 5 -1.84 -5.82 -10.27
C ASN A 5 -1.13 -6.97 -11.03
N LEU A 6 0.08 -6.75 -11.55
CA LEU A 6 0.93 -7.83 -12.06
C LEU A 6 1.33 -8.82 -10.95
N ARG A 7 1.67 -8.32 -9.76
CA ARG A 7 1.94 -9.15 -8.58
C ARG A 7 0.69 -9.86 -8.08
N TRP A 8 -0.52 -9.39 -8.38
CA TRP A 8 -1.77 -10.05 -7.94
C TRP A 8 -2.26 -11.10 -8.93
N GLN A 9 -1.99 -10.91 -10.22
CA GLN A 9 -2.47 -11.77 -11.30
C GLN A 9 -1.45 -12.80 -11.78
N GLY A 10 -0.21 -12.74 -11.29
CA GLY A 10 0.84 -13.67 -11.67
C GLY A 10 0.61 -15.09 -11.14
N GLU A 11 1.04 -16.09 -11.91
CA GLU A 11 1.11 -17.47 -11.46
C GLU A 11 2.11 -17.62 -10.29
N ASN A 12 1.88 -18.58 -9.40
CA ASN A 12 2.74 -18.91 -8.26
C ASN A 12 2.90 -17.81 -7.19
N GLN A 13 1.96 -16.88 -7.06
CA GLN A 13 1.94 -15.93 -5.94
C GLN A 13 1.45 -16.64 -4.66
N LEU A 14 2.33 -16.77 -3.67
CA LEU A 14 1.94 -17.30 -2.36
C LEU A 14 1.14 -16.23 -1.60
N LEU A 15 0.13 -16.67 -0.86
CA LEU A 15 -0.71 -15.81 -0.04
C LEU A 15 0.07 -14.87 0.91
N PRO A 16 1.15 -15.30 1.59
CA PRO A 16 1.95 -14.43 2.45
C PRO A 16 2.70 -13.33 1.69
N ASP A 17 3.19 -13.63 0.48
CA ASP A 17 3.85 -12.65 -0.38
C ASP A 17 2.86 -11.60 -0.88
N LEU A 18 1.67 -12.06 -1.29
CA LEU A 18 0.56 -11.21 -1.67
C LEU A 18 0.18 -10.25 -0.54
N TYR A 19 -0.01 -10.78 0.67
CA TYR A 19 -0.36 -10.00 1.85
C TYR A 19 0.74 -8.97 2.21
N THR A 20 2.01 -9.36 2.10
CA THR A 20 3.16 -8.45 2.31
C THR A 20 3.19 -7.31 1.28
N ASN A 21 2.92 -7.62 0.01
CA ASN A 21 2.81 -6.64 -1.07
C ASN A 21 1.67 -5.65 -0.81
N ILE A 22 0.51 -6.13 -0.37
CA ILE A 22 -0.64 -5.30 0.00
C ILE A 22 -0.30 -4.36 1.16
N LYS A 23 0.30 -4.89 2.24
CA LYS A 23 0.70 -4.06 3.38
C LYS A 23 1.69 -2.97 2.96
N SER A 24 2.68 -3.32 2.14
CA SER A 24 3.65 -2.37 1.61
C SER A 24 2.97 -1.29 0.76
N PHE A 25 1.99 -1.66 -0.06
CA PHE A 25 1.24 -0.71 -0.88
C PHE A 25 0.39 0.25 -0.04
N ARG A 26 -0.30 -0.24 1.01
CA ARG A 26 -1.03 0.61 1.99
C ARG A 26 -0.09 1.64 2.63
N GLN A 27 1.11 1.24 3.02
CA GLN A 27 2.11 2.17 3.57
C GLN A 27 2.57 3.22 2.55
N LYS A 28 2.74 2.84 1.27
CA LYS A 28 3.07 3.79 0.20
C LYS A 28 1.98 4.84 0.01
N ILE A 29 0.70 4.47 0.06
CA ILE A 29 -0.42 5.41 -0.02
C ILE A 29 -0.35 6.44 1.13
N ILE A 30 -0.18 5.97 2.37
CA ILE A 30 -0.06 6.85 3.55
C ILE A 30 1.13 7.80 3.42
N LEU A 31 2.27 7.30 2.94
CA LEU A 31 3.45 8.12 2.70
C LEU A 31 3.17 9.19 1.64
N PHE A 32 2.54 8.84 0.52
CA PHE A 32 2.22 9.77 -0.56
C PHE A 32 1.25 10.85 -0.12
N GLU A 33 0.17 10.48 0.57
CA GLU A 33 -0.79 11.42 1.15
C GLU A 33 -0.09 12.41 2.10
N SER A 34 0.75 11.91 3.02
CA SER A 34 1.51 12.73 3.99
C SER A 34 2.46 13.71 3.33
N GLN A 35 3.16 13.30 2.26
CA GLN A 35 4.08 14.16 1.52
C GLN A 35 3.32 15.23 0.72
N LEU A 36 2.19 14.88 0.13
CA LEU A 36 1.32 15.83 -0.60
C LEU A 36 0.76 16.91 0.33
N CYS A 37 0.25 16.54 1.50
CA CYS A 37 -0.23 17.49 2.50
C CYS A 37 0.83 18.51 2.92
N LYS A 38 2.10 18.11 2.91
CA LYS A 38 3.25 18.97 3.27
C LYS A 38 3.82 19.75 2.07
N LYS A 39 3.26 19.56 0.86
CA LYS A 39 3.85 20.02 -0.40
C LYS A 39 5.32 19.59 -0.56
N GLY A 40 5.66 18.42 0.00
CA GLY A 40 7.01 17.86 0.04
C GLY A 40 7.28 16.99 -1.19
N PHE A 41 7.85 17.59 -2.24
CA PHE A 41 8.11 16.88 -3.50
C PHE A 41 9.55 16.38 -3.68
N THR A 42 10.41 16.50 -2.67
CA THR A 42 11.85 16.21 -2.76
C THR A 42 12.17 14.76 -3.17
N HIS A 43 11.25 13.83 -2.94
CA HIS A 43 11.36 12.43 -3.37
C HIS A 43 10.48 12.10 -4.60
N PHE A 44 9.77 13.09 -5.13
CA PHE A 44 8.87 13.02 -6.27
C PHE A 44 9.35 13.95 -7.38
N LYS A 45 10.52 13.66 -7.97
CA LYS A 45 11.17 14.53 -8.97
C LYS A 45 10.23 15.04 -10.05
N THR A 46 9.33 14.20 -10.56
CA THR A 46 8.36 14.63 -11.58
C THR A 46 7.39 15.68 -11.03
N CYS A 47 6.84 15.47 -9.83
CA CYS A 47 5.96 16.45 -9.17
C CYS A 47 6.71 17.74 -8.80
N GLU A 48 7.97 17.61 -8.35
CA GLU A 48 8.85 18.74 -8.06
C GLU A 48 9.09 19.59 -9.30
N ILE A 49 9.46 18.97 -10.43
CA ILE A 49 9.63 19.66 -11.71
C ILE A 49 8.32 20.36 -12.11
N ILE A 50 7.19 19.64 -12.12
CA ILE A 50 5.89 20.21 -12.50
C ILE A 50 5.55 21.42 -11.61
N SER A 51 5.80 21.33 -10.30
CA SER A 51 5.54 22.42 -9.35
C SER A 51 6.34 23.70 -9.62
N HIS A 52 7.43 23.60 -10.39
CA HIS A 52 8.28 24.72 -10.79
C HIS A 52 8.12 25.14 -12.26
N THR A 53 7.55 24.29 -13.12
CA THR A 53 7.48 24.53 -14.57
C THR A 53 6.10 24.94 -15.08
N THR A 54 5.05 24.81 -14.28
CA THR A 54 3.68 25.11 -14.72
C THR A 54 3.04 26.20 -13.88
N ASP A 55 2.42 27.20 -14.52
CA ASP A 55 1.59 28.21 -13.83
C ASP A 55 0.23 27.68 -13.36
N THR A 56 -0.13 26.45 -13.76
CA THR A 56 -1.33 25.77 -13.30
C THR A 56 -1.15 25.29 -11.87
N GLU A 57 -2.09 25.64 -11.00
CA GLU A 57 -2.11 25.16 -9.63
C GLU A 57 -2.21 23.62 -9.62
N SER A 58 -1.29 22.97 -8.91
CA SER A 58 -1.30 21.52 -8.77
C SER A 58 -2.58 21.09 -8.06
N PRO A 59 -3.30 20.05 -8.53
CA PRO A 59 -4.56 19.60 -7.94
C PRO A 59 -4.30 18.78 -6.67
N VAL A 60 -3.55 19.36 -5.72
CA VAL A 60 -3.08 18.69 -4.49
C VAL A 60 -4.27 18.21 -3.67
N ASP A 61 -5.31 19.03 -3.52
CA ASP A 61 -6.51 18.69 -2.74
C ASP A 61 -7.25 17.48 -3.33
N PHE A 62 -7.50 17.50 -4.64
CA PHE A 62 -8.09 16.36 -5.35
C PHE A 62 -7.22 15.10 -5.21
N THR A 63 -5.90 15.25 -5.30
CA THR A 63 -4.97 14.12 -5.19
C THR A 63 -4.99 13.52 -3.78
N ILE A 64 -5.04 14.36 -2.74
CA ILE A 64 -5.18 13.92 -1.34
C ILE A 64 -6.51 13.19 -1.15
N GLU A 65 -7.62 13.73 -1.65
CA GLU A 65 -8.94 13.09 -1.58
C GLU A 65 -8.93 11.71 -2.26
N ALA A 66 -8.32 11.61 -3.45
CA ALA A 66 -8.16 10.36 -4.16
C ALA A 66 -7.33 9.32 -3.37
N PHE A 67 -6.23 9.73 -2.74
CA PHE A 67 -5.44 8.85 -1.87
C PHE A 67 -6.21 8.41 -0.62
N SER A 68 -6.99 9.31 -0.02
CA SER A 68 -7.82 9.00 1.14
C SER A 68 -8.91 7.97 0.79
N ALA A 69 -9.61 8.17 -0.33
CA ALA A 69 -10.58 7.22 -0.84
C ALA A 69 -9.93 5.87 -1.19
N LEU A 70 -8.73 5.88 -1.80
CA LEU A 70 -8.00 4.66 -2.13
C LEU A 70 -7.61 3.88 -0.88
N LYS A 71 -7.12 4.57 0.17
CA LYS A 71 -6.80 3.97 1.46
C LYS A 71 -8.01 3.26 2.06
N ILE A 72 -9.16 3.93 2.14
CA ILE A 72 -10.41 3.34 2.67
C ILE A 72 -10.81 2.08 1.87
N ASN A 73 -10.69 2.14 0.54
CA ASN A 73 -11.00 1.00 -0.32
C ASN A 73 -10.10 -0.21 -0.04
N PHE A 74 -8.79 0.01 0.10
CA PHE A 74 -7.83 -1.05 0.42
C PHE A 74 -8.03 -1.60 1.82
N ASP A 75 -8.27 -0.74 2.81
CA ASP A 75 -8.53 -1.15 4.19
C ASP A 75 -9.80 -2.00 4.28
N THR A 76 -10.86 -1.61 3.57
CA THR A 76 -12.15 -2.33 3.60
C THR A 76 -12.08 -3.66 2.85
N ARG A 77 -11.62 -3.64 1.59
CA ARG A 77 -11.64 -4.83 0.71
C ARG A 77 -10.69 -5.94 1.15
N ILE A 78 -9.70 -5.62 1.98
CA ILE A 78 -8.64 -6.55 2.38
C ILE A 78 -8.68 -6.83 3.89
N SER A 79 -9.68 -6.31 4.59
CA SER A 79 -9.87 -6.49 6.04
C SER A 79 -9.91 -7.97 6.44
N ASP A 80 -10.50 -8.84 5.62
CA ASP A 80 -10.54 -10.29 5.87
C ASP A 80 -9.13 -10.90 6.02
N PHE A 81 -8.15 -10.42 5.24
CA PHE A 81 -6.76 -10.88 5.36
C PHE A 81 -6.06 -10.33 6.60
N ASP A 82 -6.48 -9.18 7.10
CA ASP A 82 -5.99 -8.64 8.37
C ASP A 82 -6.48 -9.48 9.56
N VAL A 83 -7.71 -10.03 9.47
CA VAL A 83 -8.27 -10.93 10.49
C VAL A 83 -7.44 -12.21 10.59
N ILE A 84 -7.03 -12.79 9.45
CA ILE A 84 -6.24 -14.03 9.39
C ILE A 84 -4.73 -13.78 9.22
N ALA A 85 -4.26 -12.59 9.58
CA ALA A 85 -2.88 -12.18 9.31
C ALA A 85 -1.84 -13.05 10.04
N TYR A 86 -2.21 -13.70 11.14
CA TYR A 86 -1.35 -14.62 11.87
C TYR A 86 -1.15 -15.93 11.09
N GLU A 87 -2.23 -16.53 10.63
CA GLU A 87 -2.25 -17.78 9.86
C GLU A 87 -1.51 -17.61 8.54
N ILE A 88 -1.70 -16.46 7.87
CA ILE A 88 -0.96 -16.11 6.65
C ILE A 88 0.56 -16.10 6.92
N LYS A 89 1.01 -15.57 8.07
CA LYS A 89 2.45 -15.53 8.41
C LYS A 89 3.00 -16.88 8.85
N LEU A 90 2.15 -17.76 9.37
CA LEU A 90 2.52 -19.10 9.80
C LEU A 90 2.82 -20.02 8.63
N PHE A 91 2.07 -19.88 7.52
CA PHE A 91 2.18 -20.74 6.35
C PHE A 91 3.60 -20.92 5.78
N PRO A 92 4.42 -19.87 5.61
CA PRO A 92 5.81 -20.03 5.16
C PRO A 92 6.79 -20.44 6.27
N ASN A 93 6.37 -20.40 7.54
CA ASN A 93 7.20 -20.63 8.73
C ASN A 93 6.50 -21.58 9.72
N HIS A 94 6.13 -22.77 9.26
CA HIS A 94 5.40 -23.79 10.05
C HIS A 94 6.12 -24.18 11.36
N PHE A 95 7.42 -23.93 11.49
CA PHE A 95 8.23 -24.23 12.68
C PHE A 95 8.37 -23.06 13.67
N ASN A 96 7.94 -21.84 13.32
CA ASN A 96 7.93 -20.68 14.22
C ASN A 96 6.56 -20.46 14.90
N ALA A 97 5.68 -21.45 14.82
CA ALA A 97 4.43 -21.44 15.57
C ALA A 97 4.74 -21.45 17.07
N ASP A 98 4.30 -20.43 17.79
CA ASP A 98 4.37 -20.45 19.25
C ASP A 98 3.32 -21.44 19.74
N ILE A 99 3.77 -22.57 20.31
CA ILE A 99 2.90 -23.68 20.75
C ILE A 99 1.85 -23.17 21.75
N ASP A 100 2.19 -22.12 22.52
CA ASP A 100 1.31 -21.50 23.51
C ASP A 100 0.18 -20.65 22.88
N THR A 101 0.25 -20.34 21.58
CA THR A 101 -0.83 -19.64 20.85
C THR A 101 -1.81 -20.56 20.11
N ILE A 102 -1.58 -21.89 20.14
CA ILE A 102 -2.41 -22.90 19.45
C ILE A 102 -3.30 -23.68 20.45
N ALA A 103 -3.26 -23.36 21.74
CA ALA A 103 -4.02 -24.03 22.80
C ALA A 103 -5.42 -23.44 23.03
#